data_AF-A0A8S3YND7-F1
#
_entry.id   AF-A0A8S3YND7-F1
#
_cell.length_a   1.000
_cell.length_b   1.000
_cell.length_c   1.000
_cell.angle_alpha   90.00
_cell.angle_beta   90.00
_cell.angle_gamma   90.00
#
_symmetry.space_group_name_H-M   'P 1'
#
loop_
_entity.id
_entity.type
_entity.pdbx_description
1 polymer ?
#
loop_
_entity_poly.entity_id
_entity_poly.type
_entity_poly.pdbx_seq_one_letter_code
_entity_poly.pdbx_strand_id
1 'polypeptide(L)'
;MHSLKILFTRESKAHVKAVAAAHKKMYRKDITDSIKKSSCGDAEKALLAIVAALQNQTTFNAKCLKDSMKDIGTQERHLTRIVVSQSELDLPAIKGKYRKLYEHSLREDVEKETSGDYQKALLRIIDKVDEKDPEDDDDDDNTPPSEPDKKADLDEDAKQLYQAMHKVGTDEDTIVDVIVKNSNDDRQELKKRYQELYNQDLIKDLKSELTGDTEQLVLSLMKPPDEFEAYCLHETVTDASRDDSFLIGAICSKNKNELKHVKDLYKQVYKNDLELDIVMATSGDVRELLLQLVSGRREQTTAVNTARAEDDAKAIHEKPTAATLRKIFVENSCNQVNAIAEAHKKLYKEDVINSLKRANCGDTDDACIAIVKALKDQSSFFAEMINESLKNNGSNKKQLTNILIARSEIDLPAIKTKYEQRYGKSLKQDIDSLSDDKYKKILIKIIDK
;
A
#
# COMPACT_ATOMS: atom_id res chain seq x y z
N MET A 1 -29.43 -1.01 10.80
CA MET A 1 -27.97 -1.19 10.88
C MET A 1 -27.47 -2.43 10.12
N HIS A 2 -27.90 -3.66 10.45
CA HIS A 2 -27.41 -4.88 9.77
C HIS A 2 -27.63 -4.88 8.24
N SER A 3 -28.83 -4.52 7.78
CA SER A 3 -29.16 -4.45 6.35
C SER A 3 -28.41 -3.34 5.60
N LEU A 4 -28.14 -2.20 6.25
CA LEU A 4 -27.32 -1.11 5.68
C LEU A 4 -25.85 -1.53 5.54
N LYS A 5 -25.33 -2.26 6.54
CA LYS A 5 -23.96 -2.78 6.48
C LYS A 5 -23.78 -3.76 5.32
N ILE A 6 -24.74 -4.67 5.11
CA ILE A 6 -24.68 -5.62 3.98
C ILE A 6 -24.72 -4.85 2.66
N LEU A 7 -25.68 -3.94 2.50
CA LEU A 7 -25.86 -3.18 1.26
C LEU A 7 -24.63 -2.38 0.86
N PHE A 8 -23.96 -1.74 1.82
CA PHE A 8 -22.86 -0.78 1.52
C PHE A 8 -21.45 -1.35 1.67
N THR A 9 -21.29 -2.61 2.09
CA THR A 9 -19.95 -3.22 2.26
C THR A 9 -19.76 -4.54 1.49
N ARG A 10 -20.81 -5.07 0.85
CA ARG A 10 -20.74 -6.37 0.15
C ARG A 10 -21.28 -6.36 -1.28
N GLU A 11 -22.00 -5.32 -1.67
CA GLU A 11 -22.64 -5.24 -2.99
C GLU A 11 -21.83 -4.38 -3.97
N SER A 12 -21.98 -4.64 -5.27
CA SER A 12 -21.28 -3.88 -6.31
C SER A 12 -21.75 -2.41 -6.37
N LYS A 13 -20.88 -1.51 -6.87
CA LYS A 13 -21.22 -0.09 -7.08
C LYS A 13 -22.50 0.11 -7.89
N ALA A 14 -22.70 -0.71 -8.92
CA ALA A 14 -23.91 -0.71 -9.74
C ALA A 14 -25.17 -1.11 -8.94
N HIS A 15 -25.06 -2.15 -8.10
CA HIS A 15 -26.16 -2.57 -7.24
C HIS A 15 -26.54 -1.47 -6.23
N VAL A 16 -25.56 -0.84 -5.58
CA VAL A 16 -25.82 0.23 -4.61
C VAL A 16 -26.48 1.45 -5.27
N LYS A 17 -26.03 1.84 -6.48
CA LYS A 17 -26.70 2.88 -7.28
C LYS A 17 -28.15 2.52 -7.59
N ALA A 18 -28.41 1.29 -8.04
CA ALA A 18 -29.75 0.82 -8.34
C ALA A 18 -30.66 0.81 -7.10
N VAL A 19 -30.13 0.40 -5.94
CA VAL A 19 -30.88 0.43 -4.68
C VAL A 19 -31.16 1.85 -4.22
N ALA A 20 -30.22 2.78 -4.35
CA ALA A 20 -30.46 4.19 -4.04
C ALA A 20 -31.55 4.82 -4.95
N ALA A 21 -31.51 4.51 -6.25
CA ALA A 21 -32.53 4.95 -7.20
C ALA A 21 -33.91 4.34 -6.91
N ALA A 22 -33.96 3.03 -6.62
CA ALA A 22 -35.18 2.34 -6.23
C ALA A 22 -35.76 2.89 -4.91
N HIS A 23 -34.91 3.18 -3.91
CA HIS A 23 -35.33 3.78 -2.65
C HIS A 23 -35.97 5.16 -2.88
N LYS A 24 -35.33 6.01 -3.70
CA LYS A 24 -35.88 7.33 -4.06
C LYS A 24 -37.23 7.21 -4.77
N LYS A 25 -37.39 6.22 -5.65
CA LYS A 25 -38.65 5.96 -6.37
C LYS A 25 -39.76 5.43 -5.44
N MET A 26 -39.44 4.49 -4.55
CA MET A 26 -40.41 3.83 -3.66
C MET A 26 -40.85 4.74 -2.50
N TYR A 27 -39.93 5.48 -1.89
CA TYR A 27 -40.19 6.22 -0.66
C TYR A 27 -40.20 7.75 -0.84
N ARG A 28 -39.96 8.24 -2.08
CA ARG A 28 -39.82 9.68 -2.42
C ARG A 28 -38.83 10.42 -1.50
N LYS A 29 -37.83 9.71 -0.98
CA LYS A 29 -36.81 10.21 -0.06
C LYS A 29 -35.44 9.69 -0.46
N ASP A 30 -34.41 10.50 -0.28
CA ASP A 30 -33.05 10.05 -0.55
C ASP A 30 -32.65 8.98 0.48
N ILE A 31 -31.85 8.01 0.05
CA ILE A 31 -31.38 6.95 0.95
C ILE A 31 -30.53 7.54 2.09
N THR A 32 -29.86 8.68 1.85
CA THR A 32 -29.11 9.43 2.86
C THR A 32 -30.00 9.98 3.98
N ASP A 33 -31.24 10.38 3.68
CA ASP A 33 -32.20 10.82 4.71
C ASP A 33 -32.61 9.67 5.63
N SER A 34 -32.75 8.47 5.08
CA SER A 34 -33.02 7.25 5.86
C SER A 34 -31.83 6.85 6.74
N ILE A 35 -30.59 7.06 6.25
CA ILE A 35 -29.36 6.81 7.02
C ILE A 35 -29.25 7.78 8.21
N LYS A 36 -29.45 9.09 7.97
CA LYS A 36 -29.46 10.12 9.03
C LYS A 36 -30.48 9.87 10.13
N LYS A 37 -31.59 9.19 9.80
CA LYS A 37 -32.64 8.83 10.79
C LYS A 37 -32.38 7.53 11.53
N SER A 38 -31.55 6.64 10.98
CA SER A 38 -31.36 5.27 11.49
C SER A 38 -29.96 5.01 12.06
N SER A 39 -29.08 6.01 12.02
CA SER A 39 -27.73 5.96 12.56
C SER A 39 -27.35 7.31 13.18
N CYS A 40 -26.31 7.33 14.02
CA CYS A 40 -25.77 8.54 14.63
C CYS A 40 -24.24 8.45 14.73
N GLY A 41 -23.57 9.60 14.88
CA GLY A 41 -22.12 9.67 15.14
C GLY A 41 -21.27 9.19 13.96
N ASP A 42 -20.13 8.57 14.22
CA ASP A 42 -19.16 8.23 13.17
C ASP A 42 -19.65 7.11 12.22
N ALA A 43 -20.55 6.24 12.70
CA ALA A 43 -21.18 5.23 11.84
C ALA A 43 -22.11 5.87 10.80
N GLU A 44 -22.85 6.93 11.18
CA GLU A 44 -23.67 7.71 10.25
C GLU A 44 -22.78 8.40 9.21
N LYS A 45 -21.72 9.09 9.66
CA LYS A 45 -20.76 9.75 8.78
C LYS A 45 -20.12 8.77 7.79
N ALA A 46 -19.71 7.60 8.26
CA ALA A 46 -19.11 6.56 7.42
C ALA A 46 -20.10 6.02 6.38
N LEU A 47 -21.34 5.72 6.77
CA LEU A 47 -22.37 5.25 5.83
C LEU A 47 -22.72 6.32 4.80
N LEU A 48 -22.88 7.58 5.22
CA LEU A 48 -23.13 8.70 4.30
C LEU A 48 -21.97 8.91 3.33
N ALA A 49 -20.73 8.80 3.79
CA ALA A 49 -19.54 8.90 2.95
C ALA A 49 -19.48 7.76 1.92
N ILE A 50 -19.75 6.52 2.34
CA ILE A 50 -19.80 5.36 1.43
C ILE A 50 -20.89 5.54 0.38
N VAL A 51 -22.10 5.96 0.76
CA VAL A 51 -23.19 6.23 -0.19
C VAL A 51 -22.80 7.31 -1.19
N ALA A 52 -22.24 8.42 -0.71
CA ALA A 52 -21.84 9.54 -1.56
C ALA A 52 -20.74 9.13 -2.55
N ALA A 53 -19.72 8.39 -2.10
CA ALA A 53 -18.64 7.88 -2.93
C ALA A 53 -19.15 6.89 -4.00
N LEU A 54 -20.05 5.97 -3.63
CA LEU A 54 -20.62 4.99 -4.55
C LEU A 54 -21.58 5.63 -5.58
N GLN A 55 -22.30 6.69 -5.18
CA GLN A 55 -23.18 7.45 -6.07
C GLN A 55 -22.39 8.28 -7.08
N ASN A 56 -21.46 9.12 -6.61
CA ASN A 56 -20.62 9.97 -7.47
C ASN A 56 -19.28 10.27 -6.79
N GLN A 57 -18.27 9.46 -7.13
CA GLN A 57 -16.91 9.54 -6.56
C GLN A 57 -16.27 10.91 -6.80
N THR A 58 -16.38 11.46 -8.01
CA THR A 58 -15.82 12.77 -8.38
C THR A 58 -16.40 13.91 -7.52
N THR A 59 -17.71 13.91 -7.32
CA THR A 59 -18.41 14.89 -6.47
C THR A 59 -18.04 14.70 -4.99
N PHE A 60 -17.91 13.45 -4.54
CA PHE A 60 -17.49 13.15 -3.18
C PHE A 60 -16.06 13.63 -2.91
N ASN A 61 -15.13 13.33 -3.81
CA ASN A 61 -13.73 13.76 -3.73
C ASN A 61 -13.62 15.29 -3.75
N ALA A 62 -14.37 15.99 -4.62
CA ALA A 62 -14.40 17.45 -4.65
C ALA A 62 -14.85 18.04 -3.30
N LYS A 63 -15.85 17.44 -2.66
CA LYS A 63 -16.31 17.85 -1.32
C LYS A 63 -15.27 17.58 -0.24
N CYS A 64 -14.66 16.40 -0.25
CA CYS A 64 -13.60 16.08 0.70
C CYS A 64 -12.40 17.01 0.57
N LEU A 65 -12.02 17.41 -0.65
CA LEU A 65 -10.98 18.42 -0.87
C LEU A 65 -11.37 19.75 -0.23
N LYS A 66 -12.60 20.23 -0.44
CA LYS A 66 -13.05 21.50 0.16
C LYS A 66 -13.05 21.42 1.68
N ASP A 67 -13.59 20.34 2.24
CA ASP A 67 -13.64 20.14 3.69
C ASP A 67 -12.24 20.03 4.30
N SER A 68 -11.27 19.45 3.57
CA SER A 68 -9.87 19.36 4.03
C SER A 68 -9.15 20.70 4.13
N MET A 69 -9.70 21.76 3.51
CA MET A 69 -9.14 23.11 3.42
C MET A 69 -9.98 24.16 4.18
N LYS A 70 -10.94 23.74 5.02
CA LYS A 70 -11.98 24.63 5.60
C LYS A 70 -11.68 25.16 7.01
N ASP A 71 -10.77 24.52 7.75
CA ASP A 71 -10.51 24.84 9.17
C ASP A 71 -9.08 25.40 9.39
N ILE A 72 -8.83 26.04 10.54
CA ILE A 72 -7.49 26.49 10.95
C ILE A 72 -6.58 25.26 11.07
N GLY A 73 -5.76 25.05 10.04
CA GLY A 73 -4.95 23.85 9.85
C GLY A 73 -5.58 22.94 8.80
N THR A 74 -5.00 22.96 7.60
CA THR A 74 -5.33 22.05 6.50
C THR A 74 -5.20 20.60 6.98
N GLN A 75 -6.19 19.76 6.69
CA GLN A 75 -6.08 18.31 6.90
C GLN A 75 -5.17 17.71 5.82
N GLU A 76 -3.87 18.01 5.92
CA GLU A 76 -2.84 17.74 4.90
C GLU A 76 -2.87 16.29 4.44
N ARG A 77 -3.15 15.34 5.33
CA ARG A 77 -3.28 13.91 5.01
C ARG A 77 -4.41 13.62 4.01
N HIS A 78 -5.56 14.28 4.14
CA HIS A 78 -6.71 14.08 3.25
C HIS A 78 -6.52 14.81 1.93
N LEU A 79 -6.02 16.05 1.98
CA LEU A 79 -5.66 16.83 0.79
C LEU A 79 -4.61 16.08 -0.06
N THR A 80 -3.49 15.68 0.57
CA THR A 80 -2.42 14.89 -0.09
C THR A 80 -2.99 13.61 -0.66
N ARG A 81 -3.77 12.85 0.13
CA ARG A 81 -4.29 11.56 -0.32
C ARG A 81 -5.13 11.72 -1.57
N ILE A 82 -6.05 12.67 -1.62
CA ILE A 82 -6.94 12.84 -2.78
C ILE A 82 -6.14 13.39 -3.97
N VAL A 83 -5.36 14.46 -3.80
CA VAL A 83 -4.59 15.06 -4.91
C VAL A 83 -3.62 14.05 -5.53
N VAL A 84 -2.92 13.25 -4.72
CA VAL A 84 -1.96 12.24 -5.20
C VAL A 84 -2.66 11.01 -5.75
N SER A 85 -3.61 10.40 -5.02
CA SER A 85 -4.25 9.16 -5.50
C SER A 85 -5.14 9.35 -6.72
N GLN A 86 -5.58 10.58 -6.99
CA GLN A 86 -6.46 10.88 -8.12
C GLN A 86 -5.72 11.54 -9.28
N SER A 87 -4.45 11.92 -9.12
CA SER A 87 -3.71 12.70 -10.14
C SER A 87 -3.64 12.01 -11.50
N GLU A 88 -3.62 10.67 -11.51
CA GLU A 88 -3.55 9.86 -12.73
C GLU A 88 -4.89 9.23 -13.12
N LEU A 89 -5.94 9.46 -12.33
CA LEU A 89 -7.24 8.82 -12.50
C LEU A 89 -8.32 9.84 -12.91
N ASP A 90 -8.76 10.67 -11.98
CA ASP A 90 -9.94 11.53 -12.14
C ASP A 90 -9.76 12.95 -11.59
N LEU A 91 -8.54 13.36 -11.21
CA LEU A 91 -8.25 14.72 -10.77
C LEU A 91 -8.76 15.81 -11.75
N PRO A 92 -8.67 15.69 -13.09
CA PRO A 92 -9.23 16.71 -13.98
C PRO A 92 -10.75 16.82 -13.91
N ALA A 93 -11.47 15.70 -13.76
CA ALA A 93 -12.92 15.70 -13.55
C ALA A 93 -13.28 16.26 -12.16
N ILE A 94 -12.46 15.94 -11.14
CA ILE A 94 -12.60 16.52 -9.80
C ILE A 94 -12.40 18.03 -9.85
N LYS A 95 -11.39 18.54 -10.56
CA LYS A 95 -11.14 19.99 -10.75
C LYS A 95 -12.34 20.68 -11.39
N GLY A 96 -12.86 20.12 -12.49
CA GLY A 96 -14.06 20.65 -13.15
C GLY A 96 -15.28 20.65 -12.23
N LYS A 97 -15.49 19.56 -11.48
CA LYS A 97 -16.60 19.47 -10.51
C LYS A 97 -16.41 20.42 -9.32
N TYR A 98 -15.19 20.58 -8.85
CA TYR A 98 -14.83 21.49 -7.76
C TYR A 98 -15.15 22.93 -8.15
N ARG A 99 -14.71 23.36 -9.33
CA ARG A 99 -15.01 24.69 -9.88
C ARG A 99 -16.52 24.94 -9.98
N LYS A 100 -17.30 23.97 -10.45
CA LYS A 100 -18.77 24.07 -10.49
C LYS A 100 -19.42 24.15 -9.10
N LEU A 101 -18.89 23.44 -8.10
CA LEU A 101 -19.48 23.40 -6.76
C LEU A 101 -19.16 24.64 -5.93
N TYR A 102 -18.01 25.27 -6.17
CA TYR A 102 -17.47 26.30 -5.27
C TYR A 102 -17.21 27.65 -5.94
N GLU A 103 -17.35 27.75 -7.26
CA GLU A 103 -17.16 28.99 -8.03
C GLU A 103 -15.71 29.53 -8.02
N HIS A 104 -14.75 28.71 -7.60
CA HIS A 104 -13.31 28.93 -7.71
C HIS A 104 -12.60 27.58 -7.89
N SER A 105 -11.37 27.63 -8.38
CA SER A 105 -10.59 26.43 -8.72
C SER A 105 -10.01 25.76 -7.47
N LEU A 106 -9.80 24.44 -7.57
CA LEU A 106 -9.05 23.69 -6.57
C LEU A 106 -7.64 24.26 -6.38
N ARG A 107 -7.03 24.74 -7.47
CA ARG A 107 -5.69 25.33 -7.47
C ARG A 107 -5.62 26.58 -6.57
N GLU A 108 -6.60 27.48 -6.70
CA GLU A 108 -6.68 28.71 -5.89
C GLU A 108 -6.82 28.42 -4.40
N ASP A 109 -7.67 27.46 -4.03
CA ASP A 109 -7.82 27.05 -2.63
C ASP A 109 -6.54 26.42 -2.07
N VAL A 110 -5.85 25.58 -2.85
CA VAL A 110 -4.57 24.98 -2.43
C VAL A 110 -3.50 26.05 -2.26
N GLU A 111 -3.44 27.04 -3.17
CA GLU A 111 -2.50 28.17 -3.08
C GLU A 111 -2.78 29.04 -1.85
N LYS A 112 -4.04 29.20 -1.45
CA LYS A 112 -4.42 29.99 -0.27
C LYS A 112 -4.18 29.25 1.05
N GLU A 113 -4.44 27.94 1.09
CA GLU A 113 -4.52 27.16 2.33
C GLU A 113 -3.27 26.30 2.62
N THR A 114 -2.26 26.35 1.73
CA THR A 114 -0.96 25.66 1.94
C THR A 114 0.21 26.62 1.72
N SER A 115 1.42 26.27 2.15
CA SER A 115 2.62 27.10 1.92
C SER A 115 3.90 26.25 1.76
N GLY A 116 5.01 26.90 1.40
CA GLY A 116 6.33 26.25 1.31
C GLY A 116 6.43 25.20 0.20
N ASP A 117 7.34 24.23 0.38
CA ASP A 117 7.58 23.22 -0.65
C ASP A 117 6.43 22.21 -0.81
N TYR A 118 5.62 22.04 0.24
CA TYR A 118 4.38 21.26 0.19
C TYR A 118 3.36 21.86 -0.80
N GLN A 119 3.12 23.18 -0.72
CA GLN A 119 2.28 23.90 -1.69
C GLN A 119 2.80 23.70 -3.12
N LYS A 120 4.11 23.91 -3.34
CA LYS A 120 4.71 23.75 -4.67
C LYS A 120 4.54 22.35 -5.24
N ALA A 121 4.64 21.31 -4.40
CA ALA A 121 4.44 19.93 -4.82
C ALA A 121 2.99 19.67 -5.24
N LEU A 122 2.01 20.12 -4.43
CA LEU A 122 0.59 19.96 -4.76
C LEU A 122 0.19 20.74 -6.03
N LEU A 123 0.64 21.99 -6.17
CA LEU A 123 0.36 22.80 -7.34
C LEU A 123 0.95 22.17 -8.61
N ARG A 124 2.16 21.59 -8.56
CA ARG A 124 2.73 20.84 -9.70
C ARG A 124 1.87 19.65 -10.12
N ILE A 125 1.24 18.95 -9.18
CA ILE A 125 0.34 17.83 -9.50
C ILE A 125 -0.95 18.35 -10.12
N ILE A 126 -1.52 19.41 -9.55
CA ILE A 126 -2.76 20.03 -10.03
C ILE A 126 -2.59 20.66 -11.42
N ASP A 127 -1.42 21.25 -11.68
CA ASP A 127 -1.09 21.94 -12.93
C ASP A 127 -0.70 20.96 -14.06
N LYS A 128 -0.33 19.72 -13.74
CA LYS A 128 0.01 18.67 -14.72
C LYS A 128 -1.18 18.15 -15.53
N VAL A 129 -2.41 18.49 -15.15
CA VAL A 129 -3.63 17.92 -15.75
C VAL A 129 -4.65 19.00 -16.10
N ASP A 130 -5.06 19.07 -17.37
CA ASP A 130 -6.01 20.08 -17.87
C ASP A 130 -7.44 19.83 -17.35
N GLU A 131 -8.19 20.90 -17.06
CA GLU A 131 -9.60 20.79 -16.62
C GLU A 131 -10.50 20.33 -17.76
N LYS A 132 -11.42 19.38 -17.49
CA LYS A 132 -12.49 19.02 -18.42
C LYS A 132 -13.81 19.66 -18.00
N ASP A 133 -14.53 20.21 -18.98
CA ASP A 133 -15.84 20.80 -18.76
C ASP A 133 -16.91 19.71 -18.55
N PRO A 134 -17.79 19.80 -17.54
CA PRO A 134 -18.78 18.77 -17.21
C PRO A 134 -20.11 19.02 -17.95
N GLU A 135 -20.18 18.74 -19.24
CA GLU A 135 -21.45 18.54 -19.96
C GLU A 135 -21.28 17.36 -20.92
N ASP A 136 -21.73 16.19 -20.48
CA ASP A 136 -22.29 15.08 -21.27
C ASP A 136 -22.48 13.87 -20.31
N ASP A 137 -23.56 13.93 -19.53
CA ASP A 137 -24.14 12.77 -18.83
C ASP A 137 -25.35 12.34 -19.69
N ASP A 138 -25.16 11.49 -20.70
CA ASP A 138 -26.16 10.54 -21.21
C ASP A 138 -25.48 9.50 -22.12
N ASP A 139 -25.53 8.25 -21.66
CA ASP A 139 -25.18 6.99 -22.33
C ASP A 139 -23.79 6.78 -22.95
N ASP A 140 -23.18 5.73 -22.40
CA ASP A 140 -22.11 4.90 -22.96
C ASP A 140 -20.68 5.45 -22.96
N ASP A 141 -19.80 4.51 -22.65
CA ASP A 141 -18.36 4.56 -22.72
C ASP A 141 -17.57 5.29 -21.62
N ASN A 142 -16.87 4.45 -20.86
CA ASN A 142 -15.81 4.80 -19.98
C ASN A 142 -14.61 5.20 -20.84
N THR A 143 -14.37 6.48 -21.13
CA THR A 143 -13.14 6.85 -21.84
C THR A 143 -12.07 7.36 -20.85
N PRO A 144 -11.04 6.55 -20.55
CA PRO A 144 -9.84 6.94 -19.81
C PRO A 144 -9.01 7.87 -20.74
N PRO A 145 -7.68 7.83 -20.94
CA PRO A 145 -7.11 8.51 -22.12
C PRO A 145 -7.94 8.12 -23.35
N SER A 146 -7.97 8.92 -24.41
CA SER A 146 -8.35 8.39 -25.73
C SER A 146 -7.69 7.02 -25.84
N GLU A 147 -8.48 5.92 -25.84
CA GLU A 147 -7.95 4.56 -25.91
C GLU A 147 -6.85 4.38 -26.98
N PRO A 148 -6.85 5.15 -28.10
CA PRO A 148 -5.74 5.16 -29.04
C PRO A 148 -4.36 5.47 -28.46
N ASP A 149 -4.20 6.46 -27.56
CA ASP A 149 -2.88 6.98 -27.17
C ASP A 149 -2.16 6.04 -26.21
N LYS A 150 -2.84 5.60 -25.14
CA LYS A 150 -2.25 4.66 -24.17
C LYS A 150 -2.00 3.29 -24.81
N LYS A 151 -2.88 2.85 -25.70
CA LYS A 151 -2.69 1.62 -26.46
C LYS A 151 -1.50 1.73 -27.41
N ALA A 152 -1.34 2.87 -28.10
CA ALA A 152 -0.21 3.11 -28.99
C ALA A 152 1.12 3.12 -28.22
N ASP A 153 1.15 3.74 -27.04
CA ASP A 153 2.33 3.73 -26.16
C ASP A 153 2.69 2.30 -25.73
N LEU A 154 1.71 1.50 -25.29
CA LEU A 154 1.94 0.10 -24.91
C LEU A 154 2.31 -0.80 -26.10
N ASP A 155 1.80 -0.51 -27.30
CA ASP A 155 2.19 -1.19 -28.54
C ASP A 155 3.64 -0.86 -28.91
N GLU A 156 4.07 0.38 -28.68
CA GLU A 156 5.44 0.79 -28.88
C GLU A 156 6.38 0.14 -27.85
N ASP A 157 5.96 0.06 -26.59
CA ASP A 157 6.69 -0.65 -25.55
C ASP A 157 6.80 -2.15 -25.85
N ALA A 158 5.72 -2.78 -26.35
CA ALA A 158 5.75 -4.17 -26.78
C ALA A 158 6.73 -4.38 -27.96
N LYS A 159 6.80 -3.44 -28.91
CA LYS A 159 7.81 -3.46 -30.00
C LYS A 159 9.23 -3.31 -29.47
N GLN A 160 9.47 -2.39 -28.54
CA GLN A 160 10.79 -2.22 -27.93
C GLN A 160 11.23 -3.50 -27.23
N LEU A 161 10.36 -4.12 -26.45
CA LEU A 161 10.64 -5.42 -25.80
C LEU A 161 10.91 -6.54 -26.80
N TYR A 162 10.07 -6.67 -27.84
CA TYR A 162 10.27 -7.70 -28.85
C TYR A 162 11.62 -7.54 -29.56
N GLN A 163 11.97 -6.31 -29.96
CA GLN A 163 13.24 -6.01 -30.60
C GLN A 163 14.44 -6.21 -29.67
N ALA A 164 14.30 -5.89 -28.39
CA ALA A 164 15.36 -6.06 -27.39
C ALA A 164 15.70 -7.54 -27.13
N MET A 165 14.72 -8.43 -27.31
CA MET A 165 14.85 -9.88 -27.10
C MET A 165 15.22 -10.68 -28.36
N HIS A 166 14.91 -10.18 -29.57
CA HIS A 166 15.05 -10.95 -30.82
C HIS A 166 16.20 -10.48 -31.74
N LYS A 167 17.02 -9.52 -31.30
CA LYS A 167 18.27 -9.16 -32.00
C LYS A 167 19.40 -10.12 -31.58
N VAL A 168 20.57 -10.03 -32.22
CA VAL A 168 21.73 -10.83 -31.81
C VAL A 168 22.19 -10.35 -30.43
N GLY A 169 21.98 -11.19 -29.41
CA GLY A 169 22.16 -10.82 -28.00
C GLY A 169 20.93 -10.08 -27.43
N THR A 170 20.86 -10.00 -26.11
CA THR A 170 19.74 -9.41 -25.37
C THR A 170 20.06 -7.98 -24.95
N ASP A 171 19.21 -7.02 -25.31
CA ASP A 171 19.30 -5.63 -24.84
C ASP A 171 18.58 -5.46 -23.50
N GLU A 172 19.27 -5.84 -22.42
CA GLU A 172 18.73 -5.80 -21.06
C GLU A 172 18.40 -4.38 -20.58
N ASP A 173 19.13 -3.35 -21.05
CA ASP A 173 18.90 -1.97 -20.63
C ASP A 173 17.53 -1.49 -21.14
N THR A 174 17.21 -1.74 -22.41
CA THR A 174 15.90 -1.44 -23.00
C THR A 174 14.78 -2.22 -22.30
N ILE A 175 15.00 -3.51 -21.99
CA ILE A 175 14.01 -4.31 -21.25
C ILE A 175 13.72 -3.68 -19.89
N VAL A 176 14.76 -3.38 -19.11
CA VAL A 176 14.61 -2.77 -17.79
C VAL A 176 13.92 -1.40 -17.89
N ASP A 177 14.30 -0.56 -18.86
CA ASP A 177 13.69 0.76 -19.03
C ASP A 177 12.20 0.69 -19.31
N VAL A 178 11.79 -0.19 -20.23
CA VAL A 178 10.37 -0.40 -20.55
C VAL A 178 9.62 -0.96 -19.35
N ILE A 179 10.17 -1.96 -18.64
CA ILE A 179 9.46 -2.55 -17.50
C ILE A 179 9.36 -1.56 -16.34
N VAL A 180 10.43 -0.87 -15.97
CA VAL A 180 10.43 0.02 -14.81
C VAL A 180 9.52 1.23 -15.01
N LYS A 181 9.56 1.88 -16.19
CA LYS A 181 8.76 3.10 -16.45
C LYS A 181 7.25 2.85 -16.35
N ASN A 182 6.78 1.66 -16.74
CA ASN A 182 5.37 1.29 -16.71
C ASN A 182 4.88 0.96 -15.30
N SER A 183 3.67 1.39 -14.93
CA SER A 183 2.97 0.96 -13.71
C SER A 183 2.70 -0.55 -13.70
N ASN A 184 2.36 -1.14 -12.56
CA ASN A 184 2.01 -2.57 -12.56
C ASN A 184 0.82 -2.87 -13.48
N ASP A 185 -0.22 -2.02 -13.43
CA ASP A 185 -1.40 -2.14 -14.29
C ASP A 185 -1.03 -2.06 -15.77
N ASP A 186 -0.14 -1.12 -16.14
CA ASP A 186 0.38 -1.01 -17.50
C ASP A 186 1.19 -2.24 -17.91
N ARG A 187 1.99 -2.82 -17.01
CA ARG A 187 2.69 -4.09 -17.27
C ARG A 187 1.73 -5.24 -17.50
N GLN A 188 0.60 -5.28 -16.78
CA GLN A 188 -0.41 -6.32 -16.99
C GLN A 188 -1.09 -6.16 -18.36
N GLU A 189 -1.33 -4.92 -18.80
CA GLU A 189 -1.87 -4.65 -20.13
C GLU A 189 -0.84 -4.89 -21.23
N LEU A 190 0.41 -4.49 -21.02
CA LEU A 190 1.56 -4.72 -21.90
C LEU A 190 1.73 -6.21 -22.23
N LYS A 191 1.53 -7.10 -21.27
CA LYS A 191 1.51 -8.56 -21.52
C LYS A 191 0.46 -8.97 -22.55
N LYS A 192 -0.73 -8.38 -22.50
CA LYS A 192 -1.81 -8.64 -23.47
C LYS A 192 -1.45 -8.07 -24.83
N ARG A 193 -1.00 -6.81 -24.89
CA ARG A 193 -0.55 -6.16 -26.13
C ARG A 193 0.55 -6.96 -26.83
N TYR A 194 1.54 -7.43 -26.08
CA TYR A 194 2.63 -8.26 -26.60
C TYR A 194 2.12 -9.57 -27.21
N GLN A 195 1.21 -10.27 -26.52
CA GLN A 195 0.57 -11.49 -27.03
C GLN A 195 -0.26 -11.22 -28.30
N GLU A 196 -0.96 -10.10 -28.40
CA GLU A 196 -1.76 -9.75 -29.58
C GLU A 196 -0.89 -9.41 -30.80
N LEU A 197 0.22 -8.69 -30.60
CA LEU A 197 1.10 -8.24 -31.69
C LEU A 197 2.02 -9.35 -32.20
N TYR A 198 2.52 -10.22 -31.31
CA TYR A 198 3.57 -11.19 -31.64
C TYR A 198 3.14 -12.65 -31.49
N ASN A 199 1.95 -12.90 -30.94
CA ASN A 199 1.47 -14.24 -30.60
C ASN A 199 2.44 -15.02 -29.69
N GLN A 200 3.15 -14.30 -28.81
CA GLN A 200 4.14 -14.82 -27.87
C GLN A 200 3.81 -14.41 -26.43
N ASP A 201 4.29 -15.20 -25.47
CA ASP A 201 4.10 -14.96 -24.04
C ASP A 201 5.27 -14.15 -23.50
N LEU A 202 5.02 -12.87 -23.20
CA LEU A 202 6.04 -11.95 -22.72
C LEU A 202 6.80 -12.48 -21.49
N ILE A 203 6.14 -13.21 -20.57
CA ILE A 203 6.80 -13.74 -19.38
C ILE A 203 7.75 -14.87 -19.74
N LYS A 204 7.41 -15.70 -20.73
CA LYS A 204 8.28 -16.77 -21.20
C LYS A 204 9.50 -16.21 -21.94
N ASP A 205 9.30 -15.19 -22.76
CA ASP A 205 10.39 -14.59 -23.53
C ASP A 205 11.36 -13.85 -22.59
N LEU A 206 10.85 -13.09 -21.62
CA LEU A 206 11.69 -12.47 -20.59
C LEU A 206 12.50 -13.51 -19.80
N LYS A 207 11.92 -14.67 -19.51
CA LYS A 207 12.60 -15.79 -18.82
C LYS A 207 13.68 -16.45 -19.66
N SER A 208 13.52 -16.53 -20.98
CA SER A 208 14.54 -17.14 -21.84
C SER A 208 15.71 -16.20 -22.12
N GLU A 209 15.47 -14.90 -22.06
CA GLU A 209 16.44 -13.87 -22.44
C GLU A 209 17.22 -13.29 -21.26
N LEU A 210 16.63 -13.25 -20.07
CA LEU A 210 17.27 -12.73 -18.87
C LEU A 210 17.82 -13.86 -18.01
N THR A 211 18.85 -13.56 -17.22
CA THR A 211 19.36 -14.48 -16.19
C THR A 211 19.69 -13.74 -14.88
N GLY A 212 19.74 -14.50 -13.79
CA GLY A 212 20.24 -14.01 -12.49
C GLY A 212 19.38 -12.90 -11.88
N ASP A 213 20.03 -11.89 -11.28
CA ASP A 213 19.33 -10.82 -10.55
C ASP A 213 18.44 -9.96 -11.47
N THR A 214 18.84 -9.74 -12.73
CA THR A 214 18.00 -9.00 -13.70
C THR A 214 16.70 -9.75 -13.96
N GLU A 215 16.81 -11.05 -14.28
CA GLU A 215 15.64 -11.90 -14.53
C GLU A 215 14.69 -11.87 -13.34
N GLN A 216 15.23 -12.11 -12.14
CA GLN A 216 14.44 -12.14 -10.91
C GLN A 216 13.70 -10.83 -10.68
N LEU A 217 14.38 -9.70 -10.83
CA LEU A 217 13.80 -8.37 -10.61
C LEU A 217 12.75 -8.04 -11.68
N VAL A 218 13.04 -8.25 -12.96
CA VAL A 218 12.11 -7.97 -14.06
C VAL A 218 10.85 -8.83 -13.91
N LEU A 219 10.99 -10.13 -13.65
CA LEU A 219 9.83 -11.01 -13.47
C LEU A 219 9.03 -10.66 -12.21
N SER A 220 9.69 -10.17 -11.17
CA SER A 220 9.04 -9.68 -9.95
C SER A 220 8.19 -8.44 -10.24
N LEU A 221 8.70 -7.47 -11.01
CA LEU A 221 7.97 -6.27 -11.44
C LEU A 221 6.75 -6.59 -12.32
N MET A 222 6.80 -7.71 -13.07
CA MET A 222 5.72 -8.14 -13.97
C MET A 222 4.58 -8.89 -13.27
N LYS A 223 4.74 -9.26 -12.00
CA LYS A 223 3.69 -9.94 -11.23
C LYS A 223 2.62 -8.95 -10.79
N PRO A 224 1.32 -9.30 -10.87
CA PRO A 224 0.27 -8.53 -10.22
C PRO A 224 0.59 -8.33 -8.73
N PRO A 225 0.18 -7.20 -8.09
CA PRO A 225 0.62 -6.89 -6.73
C PRO A 225 0.31 -7.99 -5.71
N ASP A 226 -0.89 -8.56 -5.75
CA ASP A 226 -1.29 -9.64 -4.84
C ASP A 226 -0.47 -10.93 -5.07
N GLU A 227 -0.12 -11.24 -6.33
CA GLU A 227 0.70 -12.41 -6.67
C GLU A 227 2.16 -12.18 -6.23
N PHE A 228 2.68 -10.97 -6.46
CA PHE A 228 4.00 -10.58 -5.99
C PHE A 228 4.11 -10.64 -4.47
N GLU A 229 3.05 -10.27 -3.78
CA GLU A 229 2.98 -10.38 -2.34
C GLU A 229 2.95 -11.83 -1.85
N ALA A 230 2.11 -12.69 -2.44
CA ALA A 230 2.13 -14.11 -2.15
C ALA A 230 3.53 -14.71 -2.42
N TYR A 231 4.20 -14.27 -3.48
CA TYR A 231 5.59 -14.57 -3.78
C TYR A 231 6.54 -14.12 -2.69
N CYS A 232 6.46 -12.87 -2.23
CA CYS A 232 7.30 -12.38 -1.15
C CYS A 232 7.12 -13.19 0.15
N LEU A 233 5.87 -13.56 0.49
CA LEU A 233 5.60 -14.40 1.66
C LEU A 233 6.20 -15.80 1.50
N HIS A 234 6.05 -16.42 0.34
CA HIS A 234 6.60 -17.76 0.07
C HIS A 234 8.11 -17.73 0.20
N GLU A 235 8.72 -16.82 -0.56
CA GLU A 235 10.16 -16.61 -0.58
C GLU A 235 10.74 -16.33 0.80
N THR A 236 10.02 -15.58 1.65
CA THR A 236 10.48 -15.31 3.01
C THR A 236 10.40 -16.56 3.85
N VAL A 237 9.27 -17.26 3.85
CA VAL A 237 9.05 -18.42 4.73
C VAL A 237 9.99 -19.58 4.37
N THR A 238 10.27 -19.81 3.08
CA THR A 238 11.13 -20.91 2.62
C THR A 238 12.63 -20.58 2.64
N ASP A 239 13.02 -19.35 2.98
CA ASP A 239 14.43 -18.96 3.04
C ASP A 239 15.12 -19.58 4.27
N ALA A 240 16.25 -20.25 4.06
CA ALA A 240 17.05 -20.79 5.16
C ALA A 240 17.72 -19.68 6.00
N SER A 241 17.89 -18.49 5.40
CA SER A 241 18.42 -17.29 6.04
C SER A 241 17.34 -16.27 6.43
N ARG A 242 16.10 -16.74 6.59
CA ARG A 242 14.92 -15.90 6.84
C ARG A 242 15.12 -14.91 7.98
N ASP A 243 14.73 -13.67 7.70
CA ASP A 243 14.45 -12.64 8.69
C ASP A 243 12.92 -12.49 8.82
N ASP A 244 12.38 -12.93 9.97
CA ASP A 244 10.95 -12.89 10.27
C ASP A 244 10.39 -11.46 10.29
N SER A 245 11.23 -10.43 10.39
CA SER A 245 10.81 -9.03 10.34
C SER A 245 10.06 -8.70 9.05
N PHE A 246 10.50 -9.23 7.90
CA PHE A 246 9.80 -8.96 6.63
C PHE A 246 8.40 -9.55 6.64
N LEU A 247 8.29 -10.82 7.05
CA LEU A 247 7.02 -11.52 7.18
C LEU A 247 6.09 -10.77 8.13
N ILE A 248 6.60 -10.32 9.28
CA ILE A 248 5.86 -9.53 10.26
C ILE A 248 5.41 -8.20 9.67
N GLY A 249 6.27 -7.49 8.94
CA GLY A 249 5.94 -6.25 8.26
C GLY A 249 4.81 -6.41 7.25
N ALA A 250 4.92 -7.44 6.40
CA ALA A 250 3.90 -7.78 5.41
C ALA A 250 2.56 -8.12 6.08
N ILE A 251 2.55 -8.96 7.12
CA ILE A 251 1.33 -9.34 7.83
C ILE A 251 0.73 -8.15 8.60
N CYS A 252 1.54 -7.37 9.32
CA CYS A 252 1.07 -6.24 10.12
C CYS A 252 0.55 -5.07 9.29
N SER A 253 0.87 -5.04 7.99
CA SER A 253 0.31 -4.05 7.07
C SER A 253 -1.13 -4.31 6.65
N LYS A 254 -1.71 -5.47 7.02
CA LYS A 254 -3.00 -5.95 6.51
C LYS A 254 -4.11 -5.98 7.54
N ASN A 255 -5.32 -5.75 7.05
CA ASN A 255 -6.53 -6.12 7.75
C ASN A 255 -6.87 -7.61 7.52
N LYS A 256 -7.89 -8.11 8.25
CA LYS A 256 -8.28 -9.53 8.20
C LYS A 256 -8.72 -10.00 6.79
N ASN A 257 -9.36 -9.14 6.01
CA ASN A 257 -9.85 -9.50 4.69
C ASN A 257 -8.71 -9.55 3.68
N GLU A 258 -7.80 -8.56 3.71
CA GLU A 258 -6.58 -8.53 2.88
C GLU A 258 -5.71 -9.76 3.18
N LEU A 259 -5.50 -10.07 4.47
CA LEU A 259 -4.72 -11.24 4.87
C LEU A 259 -5.38 -12.55 4.42
N LYS A 260 -6.73 -12.63 4.45
CA LYS A 260 -7.44 -13.80 3.92
C LYS A 260 -7.21 -13.93 2.41
N HIS A 261 -7.39 -12.84 1.67
CA HIS A 261 -7.22 -12.81 0.21
C HIS A 261 -5.82 -13.28 -0.21
N VAL A 262 -4.78 -12.74 0.43
CA VAL A 262 -3.38 -13.13 0.14
C VAL A 262 -3.14 -14.61 0.44
N LYS A 263 -3.74 -15.17 1.50
CA LYS A 263 -3.62 -16.61 1.81
C LYS A 263 -4.34 -17.50 0.81
N ASP A 264 -5.53 -17.10 0.37
CA ASP A 264 -6.28 -17.82 -0.66
C ASP A 264 -5.47 -17.84 -1.98
N LEU A 265 -4.85 -16.71 -2.34
CA LEU A 265 -3.98 -16.61 -3.51
C LEU A 265 -2.68 -17.41 -3.35
N TYR A 266 -2.03 -17.33 -2.18
CA TYR A 266 -0.87 -18.15 -1.85
C TYR A 266 -1.15 -19.63 -2.08
N LYS A 267 -2.28 -20.12 -1.57
CA LYS A 267 -2.72 -21.50 -1.76
C LYS A 267 -2.98 -21.84 -3.22
N GLN A 268 -3.55 -20.90 -3.98
CA GLN A 268 -3.77 -21.09 -5.41
C GLN A 268 -2.46 -21.20 -6.19
N VAL A 269 -1.47 -20.36 -5.88
CA VAL A 269 -0.19 -20.28 -6.61
C VAL A 269 0.73 -21.42 -6.22
N TYR A 270 0.98 -21.61 -4.93
CA TYR A 270 1.98 -22.58 -4.41
C TYR A 270 1.41 -23.95 -4.12
N LYS A 271 0.08 -24.12 -4.22
CA LYS A 271 -0.61 -25.37 -3.89
C LYS A 271 -0.35 -25.84 -2.45
N ASN A 272 0.02 -24.91 -1.57
CA ASN A 272 0.26 -25.16 -0.15
C ASN A 272 -0.33 -24.03 0.71
N ASP A 273 -0.61 -24.31 1.98
CA ASP A 273 -1.11 -23.31 2.91
C ASP A 273 0.07 -22.55 3.54
N LEU A 274 -0.02 -21.20 3.57
CA LEU A 274 0.99 -20.35 4.21
C LEU A 274 1.25 -20.76 5.67
N GLU A 275 0.18 -21.15 6.38
CA GLU A 275 0.28 -21.68 7.74
C GLU A 275 1.14 -22.94 7.83
N LEU A 276 1.05 -23.85 6.85
CA LEU A 276 1.85 -25.07 6.83
C LEU A 276 3.32 -24.76 6.56
N ASP A 277 3.60 -23.86 5.61
CA ASP A 277 4.98 -23.43 5.35
C ASP A 277 5.59 -22.75 6.58
N ILE A 278 4.82 -21.93 7.31
CA ILE A 278 5.26 -21.36 8.60
C ILE A 278 5.56 -22.47 9.60
N VAL A 279 4.70 -23.49 9.74
CA VAL A 279 4.94 -24.63 10.65
C VAL A 279 6.25 -25.35 10.32
N MET A 280 6.50 -25.61 9.03
CA MET A 280 7.69 -26.31 8.58
C MET A 280 8.97 -25.50 8.79
N ALA A 281 8.88 -24.17 8.66
CA ALA A 281 10.05 -23.32 8.61
C ALA A 281 10.39 -22.61 9.93
N THR A 282 9.51 -22.65 10.93
CA THR A 282 9.69 -22.01 12.25
C THR A 282 9.52 -23.05 13.36
N SER A 283 9.89 -22.76 14.62
CA SER A 283 9.59 -23.61 15.77
C SER A 283 9.35 -22.80 17.05
N GLY A 284 8.97 -23.47 18.15
CA GLY A 284 8.82 -22.83 19.46
C GLY A 284 7.81 -21.68 19.52
N ASP A 285 8.10 -20.70 20.36
CA ASP A 285 7.24 -19.53 20.61
C ASP A 285 7.05 -18.62 19.38
N VAL A 286 8.06 -18.52 18.51
CA VAL A 286 7.96 -17.74 17.27
C VAL A 286 6.99 -18.38 16.27
N ARG A 287 7.01 -19.71 16.12
CA ARG A 287 5.99 -20.41 15.33
C ARG A 287 4.59 -20.05 15.81
N GLU A 288 4.38 -20.10 17.13
CA GLU A 288 3.07 -19.78 17.70
C GLU A 288 2.68 -18.32 17.42
N LEU A 289 3.61 -17.37 17.60
CA LEU A 289 3.38 -15.96 17.31
C LEU A 289 2.99 -15.73 15.84
N LEU A 290 3.75 -16.27 14.90
CA LEU A 290 3.51 -16.09 13.46
C LEU A 290 2.18 -16.73 13.03
N LEU A 291 1.86 -17.92 13.54
CA LEU A 291 0.57 -18.57 13.29
C LEU A 291 -0.62 -17.77 13.86
N GLN A 292 -0.45 -17.15 15.02
CA GLN A 292 -1.50 -16.28 15.57
C GLN A 292 -1.65 -14.99 14.74
N LEU A 293 -0.56 -14.38 14.26
CA LEU A 293 -0.61 -13.22 13.37
C LEU A 293 -1.32 -13.55 12.05
N VAL A 294 -0.90 -14.62 11.36
CA VAL A 294 -1.45 -15.02 10.05
C VAL A 294 -2.91 -15.48 10.12
N SER A 295 -3.38 -15.87 11.31
CA SER A 295 -4.79 -16.19 11.55
C SER A 295 -5.72 -14.96 11.55
N GLY A 296 -5.17 -13.74 11.53
CA GLY A 296 -5.95 -12.49 11.42
C GLY A 296 -6.76 -12.17 12.68
N ARG A 297 -6.19 -12.46 13.86
CA ARG A 297 -6.81 -12.22 15.18
C ARG A 297 -6.77 -10.76 15.64
N ARG A 298 -5.96 -9.92 15.00
CA ARG A 298 -5.80 -8.52 15.40
C ARG A 298 -7.14 -7.77 15.38
N GLU A 299 -7.42 -7.06 16.47
CA GLU A 299 -8.57 -6.17 16.60
C GLU A 299 -8.49 -5.04 15.56
N GLN A 300 -9.59 -4.78 14.86
CA GLN A 300 -9.70 -3.70 13.85
C GLN A 300 -10.40 -2.45 14.40
N THR A 301 -10.53 -2.35 15.73
CA THR A 301 -11.14 -1.20 16.39
C THR A 301 -10.20 -0.01 16.43
N THR A 302 -10.75 1.19 16.27
CA THR A 302 -10.02 2.45 16.50
C THR A 302 -10.06 2.90 17.95
N ALA A 303 -10.97 2.33 18.76
CA ALA A 303 -11.12 2.67 20.17
C ALA A 303 -9.89 2.21 20.97
N VAL A 304 -9.48 3.05 21.92
CA VAL A 304 -8.35 2.79 22.82
C VAL A 304 -8.87 2.61 24.24
N ASN A 305 -8.42 1.54 24.89
CA ASN A 305 -8.63 1.33 26.32
C ASN A 305 -7.34 1.73 27.06
N THR A 306 -7.36 2.91 27.68
CA THR A 306 -6.19 3.50 28.36
C THR A 306 -5.78 2.73 29.61
N ALA A 307 -6.74 2.22 30.40
CA ALA A 307 -6.44 1.41 31.58
C ALA A 307 -5.75 0.10 31.18
N ARG A 308 -6.28 -0.60 30.17
CA ARG A 308 -5.63 -1.78 29.60
C ARG A 308 -4.24 -1.46 29.03
N ALA A 309 -4.08 -0.30 28.40
CA ALA A 309 -2.77 0.12 27.86
C ALA A 309 -1.72 0.30 28.97
N GLU A 310 -2.11 0.88 30.11
CA GLU A 310 -1.24 0.99 31.29
C GLU A 310 -0.90 -0.37 31.90
N ASP A 311 -1.87 -1.28 31.98
CA ASP A 311 -1.64 -2.63 32.51
C ASP A 311 -0.74 -3.47 31.59
N ASP A 312 -0.98 -3.45 30.28
CA ASP A 312 -0.14 -4.12 29.28
C ASP A 312 1.29 -3.52 29.28
N ALA A 313 1.43 -2.20 29.46
CA ALA A 313 2.73 -1.55 29.58
C ALA A 313 3.53 -2.02 30.82
N LYS A 314 2.86 -2.18 31.97
CA LYS A 314 3.49 -2.76 33.18
C LYS A 314 3.89 -4.21 32.97
N ALA A 315 3.03 -4.99 32.32
CA ALA A 315 3.29 -6.39 32.03
C ALA A 315 4.54 -6.58 31.14
N ILE A 316 4.74 -5.70 30.15
CA ILE A 316 5.95 -5.69 29.31
C ILE A 316 7.21 -5.33 30.12
N HIS A 317 7.12 -4.35 31.02
CA HIS A 317 8.29 -3.85 31.73
C HIS A 317 8.74 -4.74 32.90
N GLU A 318 7.79 -5.22 33.71
CA GLU A 318 8.09 -5.83 34.99
C GLU A 318 8.29 -7.34 34.91
N LYS A 319 7.47 -8.03 34.11
CA LYS A 319 7.46 -9.50 34.01
C LYS A 319 7.13 -9.96 32.58
N PRO A 320 7.94 -9.59 31.58
CA PRO A 320 7.71 -10.07 30.23
C PRO A 320 7.91 -11.59 30.16
N THR A 321 6.97 -12.27 29.51
CA THR A 321 7.11 -13.67 29.10
C THR A 321 6.68 -13.78 27.64
N ALA A 322 7.19 -14.76 26.91
CA ALA A 322 6.81 -14.95 25.50
C ALA A 322 5.28 -15.03 25.32
N ALA A 323 4.57 -15.70 26.22
CA ALA A 323 3.11 -15.78 26.22
C ALA A 323 2.42 -14.42 26.46
N THR A 324 2.93 -13.63 27.43
CA THR A 324 2.42 -12.28 27.69
C THR A 324 2.62 -11.38 26.47
N LEU A 325 3.81 -11.41 25.87
CA LEU A 325 4.13 -10.59 24.69
C LEU A 325 3.27 -10.96 23.48
N ARG A 326 3.11 -12.27 23.18
CA ARG A 326 2.21 -12.75 22.13
C ARG A 326 0.79 -12.21 22.30
N LYS A 327 0.23 -12.39 23.49
CA LYS A 327 -1.13 -11.93 23.80
C LYS A 327 -1.29 -10.42 23.55
N ILE A 328 -0.30 -9.63 23.97
CA ILE A 328 -0.35 -8.17 23.82
C ILE A 328 -0.21 -7.76 22.35
N PHE A 329 0.78 -8.26 21.62
CA PHE A 329 1.12 -7.71 20.31
C PHE A 329 0.39 -8.35 19.12
N VAL A 330 -0.21 -9.53 19.29
CA VAL A 330 -0.98 -10.19 18.22
C VAL A 330 -2.44 -9.72 18.17
N GLU A 331 -3.08 -9.53 19.33
CA GLU A 331 -4.52 -9.26 19.39
C GLU A 331 -4.84 -7.76 19.37
N ASN A 332 -4.04 -6.92 20.03
CA ASN A 332 -4.33 -5.50 20.15
C ASN A 332 -4.32 -4.77 18.79
N SER A 333 -5.25 -3.83 18.60
CA SER A 333 -5.27 -2.98 17.41
C SER A 333 -4.02 -2.08 17.34
N CYS A 334 -3.75 -1.53 16.15
CA CYS A 334 -2.64 -0.57 15.97
C CYS A 334 -2.74 0.61 16.96
N ASN A 335 -3.93 1.18 17.13
CA ASN A 335 -4.17 2.27 18.07
C ASN A 335 -3.90 1.85 19.53
N GLN A 336 -4.29 0.63 19.90
CA GLN A 336 -4.05 0.11 21.24
C GLN A 336 -2.56 -0.17 21.48
N VAL A 337 -1.82 -0.72 20.50
CA VAL A 337 -0.36 -0.91 20.60
C VAL A 337 0.37 0.43 20.74
N ASN A 338 -0.06 1.45 19.99
CA ASN A 338 0.49 2.81 20.14
C ASN A 338 0.21 3.37 21.54
N ALA A 339 -1.01 3.19 22.06
CA ALA A 339 -1.36 3.62 23.41
C ALA A 339 -0.53 2.89 24.49
N ILE A 340 -0.25 1.60 24.32
CA ILE A 340 0.64 0.83 25.21
C ILE A 340 2.04 1.43 25.21
N ALA A 341 2.58 1.75 24.02
CA ALA A 341 3.91 2.34 23.91
C ALA A 341 3.99 3.74 24.57
N GLU A 342 2.95 4.56 24.42
CA GLU A 342 2.87 5.87 25.08
C GLU A 342 2.70 5.73 26.60
N ALA A 343 1.87 4.80 27.07
CA ALA A 343 1.72 4.49 28.50
C ALA A 343 3.05 4.03 29.12
N HIS A 344 3.77 3.13 28.43
CA HIS A 344 5.10 2.67 28.84
C HIS A 344 6.08 3.83 28.98
N LYS A 345 6.16 4.70 27.96
CA LYS A 345 7.02 5.89 27.98
C LYS A 345 6.66 6.85 29.12
N LYS A 346 5.37 7.01 29.42
CA LYS A 346 4.91 7.86 30.53
C LYS A 346 5.32 7.30 31.90
N LEU A 347 5.11 6.00 32.11
CA LEU A 347 5.36 5.30 33.38
C LEU A 347 6.85 5.14 33.68
N TYR A 348 7.63 4.67 32.71
CA TYR A 348 9.02 4.26 32.91
C TYR A 348 10.05 5.23 32.30
N LYS A 349 9.60 6.31 31.63
CA LYS A 349 10.45 7.29 30.93
C LYS A 349 11.35 6.67 29.87
N GLU A 350 10.90 5.58 29.26
CA GLU A 350 11.66 4.79 28.29
C GLU A 350 10.77 4.27 27.15
N ASP A 351 11.31 4.13 25.94
CA ASP A 351 10.61 3.47 24.84
C ASP A 351 10.39 1.97 25.15
N VAL A 352 9.18 1.49 24.85
CA VAL A 352 8.77 0.08 25.05
C VAL A 352 9.73 -0.90 24.36
N ILE A 353 10.34 -0.52 23.23
CA ILE A 353 11.31 -1.34 22.50
C ILE A 353 12.51 -1.71 23.39
N ASN A 354 12.96 -0.81 24.27
CA ASN A 354 14.11 -1.10 25.13
C ASN A 354 13.75 -2.13 26.22
N SER A 355 12.50 -2.13 26.69
CA SER A 355 12.03 -3.16 27.62
C SER A 355 11.86 -4.51 26.92
N LEU A 356 11.39 -4.52 25.67
CA LEU A 356 11.36 -5.74 24.85
C LEU A 356 12.76 -6.33 24.64
N LYS A 357 13.76 -5.51 24.34
CA LYS A 357 15.17 -5.97 24.22
C LYS A 357 15.73 -6.60 25.50
N ARG A 358 15.17 -6.27 26.67
CA ARG A 358 15.57 -6.84 27.96
C ARG A 358 14.66 -7.98 28.42
N ALA A 359 13.62 -8.31 27.66
CA ALA A 359 12.67 -9.36 28.01
C ALA A 359 13.30 -10.76 28.02
N ASN A 360 14.41 -10.96 27.28
CA ASN A 360 15.16 -12.21 27.22
C ASN A 360 14.25 -13.40 26.86
N CYS A 361 13.37 -13.20 25.86
CA CYS A 361 12.39 -14.19 25.41
C CYS A 361 12.82 -14.92 24.13
N GLY A 362 14.12 -14.84 23.79
CA GLY A 362 14.66 -15.28 22.49
C GLY A 362 13.96 -14.56 21.35
N ASP A 363 13.95 -15.15 20.16
CA ASP A 363 13.38 -14.60 18.92
C ASP A 363 11.94 -14.02 19.01
N THR A 364 11.19 -14.32 20.08
CA THR A 364 9.88 -13.68 20.35
C THR A 364 10.01 -12.19 20.64
N ASP A 365 11.06 -11.75 21.34
CA ASP A 365 11.25 -10.33 21.62
C ASP A 365 11.57 -9.53 20.35
N ASP A 366 12.44 -10.04 19.49
CA ASP A 366 12.73 -9.49 18.16
C ASP A 366 11.46 -9.40 17.29
N ALA A 367 10.66 -10.47 17.26
CA ALA A 367 9.38 -10.48 16.54
C ALA A 367 8.40 -9.41 17.09
N CYS A 368 8.30 -9.26 18.40
CA CYS A 368 7.46 -8.22 19.02
C CYS A 368 7.98 -6.81 18.75
N ILE A 369 9.31 -6.60 18.73
CA ILE A 369 9.92 -5.33 18.33
C ILE A 369 9.54 -5.00 16.88
N ALA A 370 9.62 -5.98 15.97
CA ALA A 370 9.21 -5.81 14.58
C ALA A 370 7.72 -5.43 14.46
N ILE A 371 6.83 -6.09 15.21
CA ILE A 371 5.39 -5.73 15.27
C ILE A 371 5.22 -4.27 15.73
N VAL A 372 5.85 -3.88 16.83
CA VAL A 372 5.73 -2.51 17.37
C VAL A 372 6.18 -1.48 16.35
N LYS A 373 7.35 -1.69 15.71
CA LYS A 373 7.88 -0.78 14.69
C LYS A 373 6.94 -0.69 13.48
N ALA A 374 6.51 -1.84 12.94
CA ALA A 374 5.65 -1.91 11.77
C ALA A 374 4.28 -1.24 12.01
N LEU A 375 3.72 -1.36 13.22
CA LEU A 375 2.44 -0.71 13.56
C LEU A 375 2.59 0.79 13.85
N LYS A 376 3.69 1.23 14.45
CA LYS A 376 3.94 2.64 14.77
C LYS A 376 4.17 3.49 13.53
N ASP A 377 5.07 3.05 12.65
CA ASP A 377 5.49 3.80 11.47
C ASP A 377 6.05 2.82 10.42
N GLN A 378 5.19 2.42 9.46
CA GLN A 378 5.57 1.48 8.40
C GLN A 378 6.72 2.01 7.55
N SER A 379 6.74 3.30 7.22
CA SER A 379 7.77 3.86 6.35
C SER A 379 9.13 3.88 7.06
N SER A 380 9.16 4.19 8.36
CA SER A 380 10.38 4.07 9.18
C SER A 380 10.82 2.62 9.36
N PHE A 381 9.87 1.69 9.49
CA PHE A 381 10.15 0.26 9.60
C PHE A 381 10.80 -0.29 8.32
N PHE A 382 10.21 -0.05 7.15
CA PHE A 382 10.80 -0.50 5.89
C PHE A 382 12.11 0.22 5.57
N ALA A 383 12.28 1.49 5.97
CA ALA A 383 13.58 2.17 5.86
C ALA A 383 14.66 1.47 6.70
N GLU A 384 14.33 0.95 7.88
CA GLU A 384 15.24 0.15 8.69
C GLU A 384 15.60 -1.16 8.00
N MET A 385 14.60 -1.89 7.50
CA MET A 385 14.80 -3.14 6.79
C MET A 385 15.65 -3.00 5.51
N ILE A 386 15.45 -1.93 4.74
CA ILE A 386 16.25 -1.63 3.56
C ILE A 386 17.71 -1.39 3.97
N ASN A 387 17.95 -0.61 5.03
CA ASN A 387 19.31 -0.37 5.53
C ASN A 387 19.97 -1.67 5.99
N GLU A 388 19.26 -2.52 6.74
CA GLU A 388 19.76 -3.85 7.12
C GLU A 388 20.10 -4.70 5.90
N SER A 389 19.26 -4.68 4.86
CA SER A 389 19.49 -5.43 3.61
C SER A 389 20.69 -4.92 2.82
N LEU A 390 21.01 -3.62 2.92
CA LEU A 390 22.16 -2.99 2.28
C LEU A 390 23.49 -3.26 3.01
N LYS A 391 23.46 -3.69 4.28
CA LYS A 391 24.68 -4.05 5.02
C LYS A 391 25.44 -5.19 4.34
N ASN A 392 26.74 -5.24 4.63
CA ASN A 392 27.67 -6.22 4.05
C ASN A 392 27.60 -6.23 2.52
N ASN A 393 27.55 -5.03 1.92
CA ASN A 393 27.49 -4.81 0.46
C ASN A 393 26.28 -5.48 -0.20
N GLY A 394 25.09 -5.30 0.40
CA GLY A 394 23.84 -5.82 -0.17
C GLY A 394 23.74 -7.34 -0.10
N SER A 395 24.34 -7.98 0.91
CA SER A 395 24.35 -9.45 1.04
C SER A 395 22.94 -10.08 1.02
N ASN A 396 21.90 -9.33 1.40
CA ASN A 396 20.51 -9.74 1.27
C ASN A 396 19.79 -9.05 0.10
N LYS A 397 20.29 -9.27 -1.13
CA LYS A 397 19.70 -8.71 -2.37
C LYS A 397 18.21 -9.03 -2.52
N LYS A 398 17.81 -10.23 -2.11
CA LYS A 398 16.43 -10.72 -2.22
C LYS A 398 15.47 -9.91 -1.35
N GLN A 399 15.77 -9.71 -0.06
CA GLN A 399 14.95 -8.88 0.82
C GLN A 399 14.91 -7.42 0.33
N LEU A 400 16.06 -6.87 -0.09
CA LEU A 400 16.13 -5.52 -0.65
C LEU A 400 15.22 -5.36 -1.87
N THR A 401 15.32 -6.26 -2.86
CA THR A 401 14.50 -6.26 -4.06
C THR A 401 13.02 -6.38 -3.72
N ASN A 402 12.67 -7.32 -2.84
CA ASN A 402 11.27 -7.56 -2.45
C ASN A 402 10.65 -6.33 -1.79
N ILE A 403 11.36 -5.66 -0.88
CA ILE A 403 10.85 -4.44 -0.24
C ILE A 403 10.69 -3.33 -1.28
N LEU A 404 11.69 -3.08 -2.12
CA LEU A 404 11.64 -1.99 -3.10
C LEU A 404 10.51 -2.17 -4.11
N ILE A 405 10.29 -3.38 -4.63
CA ILE A 405 9.18 -3.67 -5.55
C ILE A 405 7.84 -3.61 -4.82
N ALA A 406 7.72 -4.22 -3.63
CA ALA A 406 6.44 -4.26 -2.91
C ALA A 406 5.98 -2.87 -2.47
N ARG A 407 6.90 -1.90 -2.32
CA ARG A 407 6.59 -0.55 -1.84
C ARG A 407 6.68 0.53 -2.93
N SER A 408 7.18 0.21 -4.14
CA SER A 408 7.45 1.19 -5.20
C SER A 408 6.22 2.01 -5.59
N GLU A 409 5.04 1.37 -5.61
CA GLU A 409 3.77 2.00 -5.99
C GLU A 409 2.84 2.24 -4.78
N ILE A 410 3.40 2.26 -3.56
CA ILE A 410 2.64 2.46 -2.30
C ILE A 410 3.15 3.67 -1.51
N ASP A 411 4.37 3.59 -0.98
CA ASP A 411 4.91 4.61 -0.06
C ASP A 411 6.44 4.72 -0.10
N LEU A 412 7.09 4.21 -1.16
CA LEU A 412 8.53 4.34 -1.35
C LEU A 412 9.06 5.78 -1.20
N PRO A 413 8.35 6.85 -1.64
CA PRO A 413 8.78 8.22 -1.35
C PRO A 413 8.88 8.53 0.15
N ALA A 414 7.88 8.10 0.94
CA ALA A 414 7.90 8.28 2.39
C ALA A 414 9.01 7.45 3.06
N ILE A 415 9.24 6.22 2.58
CA ILE A 415 10.34 5.36 3.03
C ILE A 415 11.69 6.05 2.77
N LYS A 416 11.91 6.60 1.57
CA LYS A 416 13.13 7.35 1.22
C LYS A 416 13.36 8.53 2.15
N THR A 417 12.31 9.31 2.45
CA THR A 417 12.40 10.42 3.40
C THR A 417 12.78 9.93 4.81
N LYS A 418 12.15 8.87 5.32
CA LYS A 418 12.47 8.30 6.64
C LYS A 418 13.88 7.71 6.69
N TYR A 419 14.32 7.10 5.60
CA TYR A 419 15.68 6.57 5.45
C TYR A 419 16.71 7.70 5.60
N GLU A 420 16.56 8.77 4.82
CA GLU A 420 17.48 9.91 4.86
C GLU A 420 17.50 10.62 6.21
N GLN A 421 16.32 10.83 6.81
CA GLN A 421 16.21 11.39 8.16
C GLN A 421 16.96 10.57 9.22
N ARG A 422 16.96 9.23 9.07
CA ARG A 422 17.55 8.32 10.06
C ARG A 422 19.04 8.10 9.88
N TYR A 423 19.52 8.01 8.64
CA TYR A 423 20.89 7.62 8.32
C TYR A 423 21.77 8.76 7.82
N GLY A 424 21.20 9.95 7.57
CA GLY A 424 21.94 11.13 7.10
C GLY A 424 22.48 11.01 5.68
N LYS A 425 22.05 9.98 4.94
CA LYS A 425 22.35 9.75 3.52
C LYS A 425 21.09 9.27 2.82
N SER A 426 20.96 9.63 1.55
CA SER A 426 19.83 9.18 0.74
C SER A 426 19.94 7.69 0.43
N LEU A 427 18.80 7.00 0.31
CA LEU A 427 18.76 5.61 -0.12
C LEU A 427 19.49 5.38 -1.46
N LYS A 428 19.39 6.34 -2.37
CA LYS A 428 20.08 6.29 -3.67
C LYS A 428 21.60 6.24 -3.51
N GLN A 429 22.17 7.01 -2.58
CA GLN A 429 23.62 6.99 -2.32
C GLN A 429 24.08 5.64 -1.78
N ASP A 430 23.33 5.02 -0.88
CA ASP A 430 23.72 3.71 -0.34
C ASP A 430 23.56 2.60 -1.39
N ILE A 431 22.54 2.64 -2.25
CA ILE A 431 22.41 1.73 -3.39
C ILE A 431 23.56 1.93 -4.39
N ASP A 432 23.95 3.17 -4.69
CA ASP A 432 25.05 3.46 -5.62
C ASP A 432 26.41 2.93 -5.12
N SER A 433 26.54 2.74 -3.80
CA SER A 433 27.74 2.18 -3.17
C SER A 433 27.88 0.66 -3.31
N LEU A 434 26.84 -0.04 -3.80
CA LEU A 434 26.90 -1.48 -4.05
C LEU A 434 27.93 -1.81 -5.13
N SER A 435 28.65 -2.92 -4.95
CA SER A 435 29.69 -3.35 -5.92
C SER A 435 29.14 -3.89 -7.24
N ASP A 436 27.86 -4.29 -7.27
CA ASP A 436 27.21 -4.84 -8.45
C ASP A 436 26.59 -3.71 -9.29
N ASP A 437 27.34 -3.25 -10.28
CA ASP A 437 26.94 -2.10 -11.12
C ASP A 437 25.65 -2.33 -11.90
N LYS A 438 25.38 -3.57 -12.31
CA LYS A 438 24.18 -3.90 -13.08
C LYS A 438 22.96 -3.87 -12.17
N TYR A 439 23.04 -4.59 -11.05
CA TYR A 439 21.97 -4.64 -10.06
C TYR A 439 21.64 -3.26 -9.50
N LYS A 440 22.65 -2.47 -9.11
CA LYS A 440 22.41 -1.14 -8.53
C LYS A 440 21.78 -0.15 -9.52
N LYS A 441 22.12 -0.22 -10.82
CA LYS A 441 21.47 0.60 -11.86
C LYS A 441 19.98 0.32 -11.94
N ILE A 442 19.58 -0.95 -11.88
CA ILE A 442 18.16 -1.32 -11.94
C ILE A 442 17.42 -0.83 -10.70
N LEU A 443 18.01 -1.02 -9.50
CA LEU A 443 17.42 -0.50 -8.26
C LEU A 443 17.28 1.02 -8.29
N ILE A 444 18.27 1.75 -8.83
CA ILE A 444 18.20 3.20 -8.99
C ILE A 444 17.03 3.60 -9.90
N LYS A 445 16.80 2.88 -11.00
CA LYS A 445 15.63 3.13 -11.86
C LYS A 445 14.31 2.92 -11.10
N ILE A 446 14.20 1.89 -10.27
CA ILE A 446 12.99 1.63 -9.46
C ILE A 446 12.74 2.78 -8.47
N ILE A 447 13.78 3.26 -7.77
CA ILE A 447 13.60 4.30 -6.74
C ILE A 447 13.43 5.72 -7.32
N ASP A 448 13.80 5.94 -8.59
CA ASP A 448 13.67 7.22 -9.29
C ASP A 448 12.32 7.37 -10.03
N LYS A 449 11.58 6.26 -10.20
CA LYS A 449 10.18 6.26 -10.61
C LYS A 449 9.33 7.00 -9.57
#